data_AF-A0AAD1SS80-F1
#
_entry.id   AF-A0AAD1SS80-F1
#
_cell.length_a   1.000
_cell.length_b   1.000
_cell.length_c   1.000
_cell.angle_alpha   90.00
_cell.angle_beta   90.00
_cell.angle_gamma   90.00
#
_symmetry.space_group_name_H-M   'P 1'
#
loop_
_entity.id
_entity.type
_entity.pdbx_description
1 polymer ?
#
loop_
_entity_poly.entity_id
_entity_poly.type
_entity_poly.pdbx_seq_one_letter_code
_entity_poly.pdbx_strand_id
1 'polypeptide(L)'
;MTSGLLLTLLSALCWAERSLGSRDNSDECPFPTWVYYNNNCYSFLHTASDSLLNIEHAQELCKDVGSNIISINTQEENNFILHMFQTEWKGPNGILLGLFYDSDDDTLKWLDTSEFTYTNFNEEQTDMGLITCAKMDTSTGQWDLISCEDFSQAGTLCKTKASKHGAPKQADQRVLPIALIMSITLLVPLLSAALLVLYKRRTFFGFTRNVASLLQVTPYSDEIGLVGGIEEDSA
;
A
#
# COMPACT_ATOMS: atom_id res chain seq x y z
N MET A 1 29.82 -32.16 13.99
CA MET A 1 29.22 -30.96 13.34
C MET A 1 27.69 -31.00 13.29
N THR A 2 27.01 -31.85 14.06
CA THR A 2 25.54 -32.04 14.02
C THR A 2 24.78 -31.34 15.15
N SER A 3 25.47 -30.92 16.22
CA SER A 3 24.85 -30.29 17.40
C SER A 3 24.35 -28.86 17.15
N GLY A 4 25.04 -28.08 16.30
CA GLY A 4 24.61 -26.72 15.96
C GLY A 4 23.36 -26.64 15.08
N LEU A 5 23.09 -27.68 14.28
CA LEU A 5 21.91 -27.73 13.42
C LEU A 5 20.63 -28.00 14.23
N LEU A 6 20.72 -28.78 15.31
CA LEU A 6 19.57 -29.10 16.15
C LEU A 6 19.13 -27.88 16.98
N LEU A 7 20.09 -27.12 17.50
CA LEU A 7 19.83 -25.89 18.26
C LEU A 7 19.24 -24.77 17.38
N THR A 8 19.65 -24.68 16.11
CA THR A 8 19.10 -23.70 15.16
C THR A 8 17.71 -24.09 14.67
N LEU A 9 17.42 -25.39 14.52
CA LEU A 9 16.07 -25.86 14.20
C LEU A 9 15.10 -25.65 15.38
N LEU A 10 15.53 -25.89 16.61
CA LEU A 10 14.70 -25.65 17.79
C LEU A 10 14.44 -24.15 18.02
N SER A 11 15.41 -23.28 17.76
CA SER A 11 15.19 -21.83 17.83
C SER A 11 14.29 -21.32 16.70
N ALA A 12 14.42 -21.87 15.49
CA ALA A 12 13.53 -21.57 14.36
C ALA A 12 12.10 -22.06 14.60
N LEU A 13 11.92 -23.25 15.19
CA LEU A 13 10.62 -23.78 15.57
C LEU A 13 9.98 -22.96 16.71
N CYS A 14 10.77 -22.57 17.71
CA CYS A 14 10.29 -21.70 18.79
C CYS A 14 9.91 -20.29 18.28
N TRP A 15 10.64 -19.77 17.28
CA TRP A 15 10.26 -18.55 16.56
C TRP A 15 8.97 -18.71 15.74
N ALA A 16 8.80 -19.85 15.06
CA ALA A 16 7.60 -20.15 14.28
C ALA A 16 6.37 -20.38 15.16
N GLU A 17 6.53 -20.98 16.34
CA GLU A 17 5.45 -21.16 17.31
C GLU A 17 5.06 -19.84 17.99
N ARG A 18 6.03 -18.94 18.22
CA ARG A 18 5.78 -17.57 18.72
C ARG A 18 5.00 -16.72 17.70
N SER A 19 5.21 -16.92 16.40
CA SER A 19 4.49 -16.20 15.34
C SER A 19 3.10 -16.78 15.04
N LEU A 20 2.88 -18.07 15.32
CA LEU A 20 1.57 -18.74 15.15
C LEU A 20 0.68 -18.66 16.41
N GLY A 21 1.19 -18.10 17.50
CA GLY A 21 0.54 -18.07 18.82
C GLY A 21 -0.16 -16.78 19.22
N SER A 22 -0.33 -15.79 18.34
CA SER A 22 -1.15 -14.61 18.66
C SER A 22 -2.57 -14.81 18.14
N ARG A 23 -3.44 -15.41 18.96
CA ARG A 23 -4.87 -15.15 18.87
C ARG A 23 -5.11 -13.75 19.42
N ASP A 24 -4.85 -12.74 18.61
CA ASP A 24 -5.27 -11.39 18.95
C ASP A 24 -6.72 -11.21 18.49
N ASN A 25 -7.63 -11.19 19.44
CA ASN A 25 -9.04 -10.93 19.21
C ASN A 25 -9.25 -9.41 19.30
N SER A 26 -8.50 -8.64 18.51
CA SER A 26 -8.50 -7.19 18.54
C SER A 26 -9.17 -6.62 17.29
N ASP A 27 -10.23 -5.85 17.54
CA ASP A 27 -10.69 -4.83 16.63
C ASP A 27 -9.56 -3.79 16.49
N GLU A 28 -8.67 -3.97 15.51
CA GLU A 28 -7.43 -3.22 15.43
C GLU A 28 -7.67 -1.87 14.73
N CYS A 29 -7.45 -0.77 15.48
CA CYS A 29 -7.38 0.56 14.91
C CYS A 29 -5.99 0.86 14.34
N PRO A 30 -5.87 1.76 13.36
CA PRO A 30 -4.55 2.12 12.84
C PRO A 30 -3.67 2.72 13.95
N PHE A 31 -2.48 2.16 14.19
CA PHE A 31 -1.52 2.75 15.14
C PHE A 31 -0.79 3.95 14.52
N PRO A 32 -0.31 4.94 15.31
CA PRO A 32 -0.33 5.02 16.77
C PRO A 32 -1.35 6.00 17.40
N THR A 33 -2.11 6.77 16.60
CA THR A 33 -2.91 7.91 17.08
C THR A 33 -4.43 7.68 17.09
N TRP A 34 -4.88 6.44 16.85
CA TRP A 34 -6.31 6.13 16.79
C TRP A 34 -6.81 5.52 18.09
N VAL A 35 -8.00 5.96 18.51
CA VAL A 35 -8.69 5.49 19.71
C VAL A 35 -9.85 4.61 19.28
N TYR A 36 -9.91 3.38 19.80
CA TYR A 36 -11.02 2.47 19.55
C TYR A 36 -12.21 2.77 20.46
N TYR A 37 -13.41 2.83 19.88
CA TYR A 37 -14.66 2.84 20.63
C TYR A 37 -15.80 2.27 19.77
N ASN A 38 -16.53 1.29 20.31
CA ASN A 38 -17.73 0.71 19.70
C ASN A 38 -17.59 0.33 18.20
N ASN A 39 -16.59 -0.50 17.87
CA ASN A 39 -16.28 -0.94 16.50
C ASN A 39 -15.91 0.21 15.52
N ASN A 40 -15.57 1.38 16.04
CA ASN A 40 -15.04 2.49 15.26
C ASN A 40 -13.68 2.93 15.84
N CYS A 41 -12.91 3.58 14.99
CA CYS A 41 -11.62 4.17 15.31
C CYS A 41 -11.72 5.68 15.10
N TYR A 42 -11.19 6.45 16.03
CA TYR A 42 -11.25 7.91 16.04
C TYR A 42 -9.84 8.49 16.09
N SER A 43 -9.56 9.52 15.29
CA SER A 43 -8.29 10.23 15.36
C SER A 43 -8.51 11.73 15.24
N PHE A 44 -8.05 12.46 16.25
CA PHE A 44 -8.08 13.91 16.24
C PHE A 44 -6.83 14.45 15.52
N LEU A 45 -7.03 15.31 14.53
CA LEU A 45 -5.95 15.91 13.76
C LEU A 45 -5.60 17.28 14.36
N HIS A 46 -4.41 17.41 14.94
CA HIS A 46 -3.85 18.69 15.38
C HIS A 46 -3.36 19.50 14.17
N THR A 47 -4.27 20.03 13.36
CA THR A 47 -3.94 20.98 12.30
C THR A 47 -3.74 22.39 12.89
N ALA A 48 -2.75 23.13 12.39
CA ALA A 48 -2.49 24.49 12.85
C ALA A 48 -3.71 25.40 12.56
N SER A 49 -4.15 26.11 13.60
CA SER A 49 -5.34 26.98 13.62
C SER A 49 -5.36 28.12 12.59
N ASP A 50 -4.24 28.35 11.88
CA ASP A 50 -4.07 29.42 10.90
C ASP A 50 -4.57 29.04 9.49
N SER A 51 -4.89 27.76 9.27
CA SER A 51 -5.55 27.33 8.03
C SER A 51 -7.05 27.57 8.15
N LEU A 52 -7.63 28.30 7.21
CA LEU A 52 -9.10 28.36 7.03
C LEU A 52 -9.56 26.96 6.65
N LEU A 53 -9.88 26.14 7.66
CA LEU A 53 -10.46 24.83 7.45
C LEU A 53 -11.88 25.05 6.94
N ASN A 54 -12.29 24.38 5.86
CA ASN A 54 -13.70 24.20 5.52
C ASN A 54 -14.09 22.72 5.61
N ILE A 55 -15.39 22.42 5.47
CA ILE A 55 -15.88 21.05 5.63
C ILE A 55 -15.29 20.12 4.57
N GLU A 56 -15.10 20.59 3.34
CA GLU A 56 -14.47 19.84 2.25
C GLU A 56 -13.01 19.53 2.59
N HIS A 57 -12.25 20.52 3.05
CA HIS A 57 -10.85 20.33 3.41
C HIS A 57 -10.68 19.41 4.61
N ALA A 58 -11.53 19.52 5.64
CA ALA A 58 -11.53 18.60 6.77
C ALA A 58 -11.87 17.16 6.33
N GLN A 59 -12.79 17.00 5.38
CA GLN A 59 -13.10 15.71 4.77
C GLN A 59 -11.90 15.15 3.98
N GLU A 60 -11.20 15.97 3.20
CA GLU A 60 -9.97 15.57 2.48
C GLU A 60 -8.88 15.07 3.44
N LEU A 61 -8.61 15.82 4.52
CA LEU A 61 -7.65 15.42 5.55
C LEU A 61 -7.98 14.05 6.15
N CYS A 62 -9.26 13.78 6.41
CA CYS A 62 -9.67 12.46 6.88
C CYS A 62 -9.59 11.38 5.80
N LYS A 63 -9.85 11.71 4.52
CA LYS A 63 -9.70 10.76 3.39
C LYS A 63 -8.25 10.34 3.19
N ASP A 64 -7.29 11.24 3.39
CA ASP A 64 -5.86 10.95 3.27
C ASP A 64 -5.39 9.85 4.22
N VAL A 65 -6.07 9.69 5.36
CA VAL A 65 -5.83 8.62 6.34
C VAL A 65 -6.88 7.50 6.28
N GLY A 66 -7.61 7.38 5.16
CA GLY A 66 -8.54 6.28 4.90
C GLY A 66 -9.82 6.32 5.74
N SER A 67 -10.30 7.52 6.06
CA SER A 67 -11.42 7.73 6.98
C SER A 67 -12.35 8.86 6.52
N ASN A 68 -13.37 9.18 7.32
CA ASN A 68 -14.25 10.32 7.08
C ASN A 68 -14.16 11.32 8.23
N ILE A 69 -14.51 12.58 7.96
CA ILE A 69 -14.80 13.53 9.04
C ILE A 69 -15.95 12.97 9.90
N ILE A 70 -15.94 13.31 11.19
CA ILE A 70 -16.80 12.68 12.19
C ILE A 70 -18.30 12.79 11.85
N SER A 71 -18.96 11.64 11.82
CA SER A 71 -20.41 11.47 11.98
C SER A 71 -20.71 11.06 13.44
N ILE A 72 -21.77 11.57 14.05
CA ILE A 72 -22.20 11.16 15.39
C ILE A 72 -23.62 10.62 15.32
N ASN A 73 -23.79 9.32 15.58
CA ASN A 73 -25.07 8.63 15.35
C ASN A 73 -25.78 8.18 16.63
N THR A 74 -25.17 8.40 17.81
CA THR A 74 -25.75 8.01 19.10
C THR A 74 -25.33 8.99 20.19
N GLN A 75 -26.12 9.04 21.28
CA GLN A 75 -25.79 9.84 22.46
C GLN A 75 -24.52 9.34 23.15
N GLU A 76 -24.32 8.03 23.19
CA GLU A 76 -23.14 7.40 23.79
C GLU A 76 -21.86 7.77 23.03
N GLU A 77 -21.91 7.81 21.70
CA GLU A 77 -20.81 8.28 20.87
C GLU A 77 -20.49 9.76 21.11
N ASN A 78 -21.52 10.62 21.21
CA ASN A 78 -21.34 12.04 21.53
C ASN A 78 -20.65 12.23 22.89
N ASN A 79 -21.10 11.49 23.90
CA ASN A 79 -20.54 11.55 25.25
C ASN A 79 -19.10 11.01 25.30
N PHE A 80 -18.79 9.96 24.54
CA PHE A 80 -17.43 9.46 24.39
C PHE A 80 -16.51 10.53 23.79
N ILE A 81 -16.92 11.17 22.69
CA ILE A 81 -16.14 12.23 22.04
C ILE A 81 -15.90 13.40 23.00
N LEU A 82 -16.95 13.85 23.70
CA LEU A 82 -16.84 14.89 24.72
C LEU A 82 -15.81 14.52 25.80
N HIS A 83 -15.90 13.31 26.34
CA HIS A 83 -14.96 12.82 27.34
C HIS A 83 -13.51 12.83 26.82
N MET A 84 -13.28 12.35 25.60
CA MET A 84 -11.94 12.32 24.99
C MET A 84 -11.33 13.71 24.82
N PHE A 85 -12.12 14.73 24.50
CA PHE A 85 -11.64 16.12 24.45
C PHE A 85 -11.29 16.67 25.83
N GLN A 86 -12.04 16.30 26.87
CA GLN A 86 -11.80 16.74 28.24
C GLN A 86 -10.58 16.08 28.90
N THR A 87 -10.22 14.86 28.50
CA THR A 87 -9.16 14.08 29.16
C THR A 87 -7.88 13.93 28.34
N GLU A 88 -8.00 13.59 27.05
CA GLU A 88 -6.88 13.11 26.24
C GLU A 88 -6.48 14.08 25.12
N TRP A 89 -7.41 14.41 24.20
CA TRP A 89 -7.06 15.11 22.95
C TRP A 89 -6.67 16.58 23.13
N LYS A 90 -7.19 17.24 24.18
CA LYS A 90 -6.88 18.65 24.53
C LYS A 90 -6.90 19.58 23.30
N GLY A 91 -8.04 19.60 22.62
CA GLY A 91 -8.27 20.35 21.38
C GLY A 91 -8.86 21.75 21.61
N PRO A 92 -9.24 22.45 20.52
CA PRO A 92 -9.96 23.71 20.62
C PRO A 92 -11.37 23.52 21.20
N ASN A 93 -12.08 24.63 21.44
CA ASN A 93 -13.42 24.62 22.05
C ASN A 93 -14.52 24.06 21.11
N GLY A 94 -14.18 23.69 19.89
CA GLY A 94 -15.12 23.09 18.96
C GLY A 94 -14.46 22.16 17.95
N ILE A 95 -15.24 21.20 17.43
CA ILE A 95 -14.84 20.37 16.29
C ILE A 95 -15.85 20.50 15.16
N LEU A 96 -15.34 20.43 13.94
CA LEU A 96 -16.18 20.38 12.75
C LEU A 96 -16.78 18.98 12.61
N LEU A 97 -18.09 18.93 12.39
CA LEU A 97 -18.82 17.70 12.09
C LEU A 97 -18.92 17.53 10.58
N GLY A 98 -18.98 16.27 10.14
CA GLY A 98 -19.27 15.92 8.74
C GLY A 98 -20.71 16.17 8.31
N LEU A 99 -21.44 17.05 9.01
CA LEU A 99 -22.84 17.32 8.80
C LEU A 99 -22.99 18.57 7.94
N PHE A 100 -23.76 18.45 6.87
CA PHE A 100 -24.08 19.57 5.98
C PHE A 100 -25.55 19.50 5.57
N TYR A 101 -26.10 20.66 5.21
CA TYR A 101 -27.43 20.75 4.62
C TYR A 101 -27.35 20.52 3.11
N ASP A 102 -28.10 19.53 2.62
CA ASP A 102 -28.26 19.20 1.21
C ASP A 102 -29.48 19.94 0.66
N SER A 103 -29.24 20.91 -0.22
CA SER A 103 -30.29 21.73 -0.83
C SER A 103 -31.16 20.99 -1.84
N ASP A 104 -30.66 19.90 -2.44
CA ASP A 104 -31.42 19.13 -3.42
C ASP A 104 -32.50 18.29 -2.73
N ASP A 105 -32.18 17.76 -1.54
CA ASP A 105 -33.07 16.92 -0.75
C ASP A 105 -33.70 17.65 0.47
N ASP A 106 -33.43 18.95 0.65
CA ASP A 106 -33.93 19.78 1.77
C ASP A 106 -33.72 19.13 3.15
N THR A 107 -32.56 18.50 3.36
CA THR A 107 -32.27 17.70 4.56
C THR A 107 -30.82 17.79 5.00
N LEU A 108 -30.56 17.57 6.29
CA LEU A 108 -29.21 17.41 6.83
C LEU A 108 -28.68 16.00 6.55
N LYS A 109 -27.42 15.91 6.10
CA LYS A 109 -26.75 14.65 5.76
C LYS A 109 -25.32 14.59 6.26
N TRP A 110 -24.88 13.36 6.52
CA TRP A 110 -23.48 13.07 6.82
C TRP A 110 -22.67 12.85 5.54
N LEU A 111 -21.45 13.41 5.47
CA LEU A 111 -20.51 13.18 4.37
C LEU A 111 -20.03 11.72 4.27
N ASP A 112 -20.10 10.96 5.36
CA ASP A 112 -19.77 9.53 5.37
C ASP A 112 -20.92 8.65 4.86
N THR A 113 -22.03 9.24 4.43
CA THR A 113 -23.25 8.59 3.93
C THR A 113 -24.01 7.76 4.97
N SER A 114 -23.68 7.89 6.26
CA SER A 114 -24.47 7.27 7.32
C SER A 114 -25.83 7.96 7.49
N GLU A 115 -26.79 7.23 8.06
CA GLU A 115 -28.14 7.76 8.29
C GLU A 115 -28.13 8.82 9.40
N PHE A 116 -28.68 10.00 9.12
CA PHE A 116 -28.86 11.07 10.10
C PHE A 116 -30.02 10.75 11.05
N THR A 117 -29.71 10.08 12.17
CA THR A 117 -30.71 9.55 13.13
C THR A 117 -30.62 10.16 14.53
N TYR A 118 -29.53 10.83 14.84
CA TYR A 118 -29.26 11.44 16.15
C TYR A 118 -28.84 12.90 15.97
N THR A 119 -29.29 13.73 16.90
CA THR A 119 -28.89 15.14 16.98
C THR A 119 -28.68 15.54 18.44
N ASN A 120 -27.78 16.50 18.65
CA ASN A 120 -27.58 17.17 19.92
C ASN A 120 -27.51 18.70 19.75
N PHE A 121 -28.31 19.26 18.85
CA PHE A 121 -28.34 20.71 18.61
C PHE A 121 -28.67 21.49 19.88
N ASN A 122 -28.08 22.68 19.99
CA ASN A 122 -28.45 23.65 21.00
C ASN A 122 -29.88 24.17 20.71
N GLU A 123 -30.79 24.02 21.67
CA GLU A 123 -32.22 24.36 21.52
C GLU A 123 -32.47 25.85 21.24
N GLU A 124 -31.50 26.71 21.53
CA GLU A 124 -31.61 28.16 21.29
C GLU A 124 -31.44 28.55 19.80
N GLN A 125 -31.04 27.62 18.94
CA GLN A 125 -30.76 27.91 17.53
C GLN A 125 -31.97 27.58 16.64
N THR A 126 -32.65 28.63 16.17
CA THR A 126 -33.96 28.50 15.51
C THR A 126 -33.94 28.61 13.99
N ASP A 127 -32.88 29.12 13.37
CA ASP A 127 -32.78 29.19 11.91
C ASP A 127 -31.39 29.66 11.49
N MET A 128 -30.71 28.97 10.56
CA MET A 128 -29.52 29.51 9.90
C MET A 128 -29.52 29.35 8.38
N GLY A 129 -30.69 29.20 7.77
CA GLY A 129 -30.82 29.24 6.32
C GLY A 129 -30.20 28.04 5.59
N LEU A 130 -30.12 28.18 4.27
CA LEU A 130 -30.01 27.06 3.31
C LEU A 130 -28.59 26.51 3.07
N ILE A 131 -27.53 27.09 3.66
CA ILE A 131 -26.15 26.59 3.52
C ILE A 131 -25.49 26.55 4.89
N THR A 132 -25.83 25.52 5.65
CA THR A 132 -25.32 25.34 7.01
C THR A 132 -24.58 24.02 7.15
N CYS A 133 -23.45 24.11 7.84
CA CYS A 133 -22.66 22.99 8.35
C CYS A 133 -22.86 22.93 9.86
N ALA A 134 -22.28 21.95 10.56
CA ALA A 134 -22.38 21.87 12.01
C ALA A 134 -21.02 21.73 12.69
N LYS A 135 -20.89 22.32 13.88
CA LYS A 135 -19.78 22.07 14.81
C LYS A 135 -20.33 21.55 16.13
N MET A 136 -19.51 20.79 16.86
CA MET A 136 -19.79 20.39 18.24
C MET A 136 -18.90 21.20 19.18
N ASP A 137 -19.48 21.81 20.21
CA ASP A 137 -18.75 22.42 21.31
C ASP A 137 -18.13 21.32 22.19
N THR A 138 -16.81 21.37 22.39
CA THR A 138 -16.06 20.31 23.11
C THR A 138 -16.14 20.44 24.64
N SER A 139 -16.85 21.44 25.16
CA SER A 139 -17.09 21.65 26.59
C SER A 139 -18.49 21.20 27.01
N THR A 140 -19.52 21.43 26.18
CA THR A 140 -20.91 21.05 26.45
C THR A 140 -21.35 19.78 25.70
N GLY A 141 -20.71 19.51 24.56
CA GLY A 141 -21.09 18.45 23.63
C GLY A 141 -22.31 18.78 22.76
N GLN A 142 -22.88 19.98 22.88
CA GLN A 142 -23.98 20.45 22.04
C GLN A 142 -23.47 20.86 20.65
N TRP A 143 -24.36 20.83 19.67
CA TRP A 143 -24.04 21.17 18.30
C TRP A 143 -24.63 22.53 17.94
N ASP A 144 -23.84 23.33 17.24
CA ASP A 144 -24.31 24.53 16.59
C ASP A 144 -24.22 24.33 15.09
N LEU A 145 -25.26 24.77 14.38
CA LEU A 145 -25.13 25.03 12.96
C LEU A 145 -24.12 26.19 12.76
N ILE A 146 -23.47 26.29 11.61
CA ILE A 146 -22.53 27.36 11.26
C ILE A 146 -22.50 27.55 9.75
N SER A 147 -21.95 28.67 9.29
CA SER A 147 -21.60 28.85 7.87
C SER A 147 -20.61 27.76 7.45
N CYS A 148 -20.84 27.17 6.27
CA CYS A 148 -19.89 26.24 5.67
C CYS A 148 -18.59 26.90 5.15
N GLU A 149 -18.36 28.18 5.43
CA GLU A 149 -17.15 28.91 5.04
C GLU A 149 -16.35 29.44 6.26
N ASP A 150 -16.95 29.48 7.45
CA ASP A 150 -16.29 30.01 8.67
C ASP A 150 -16.22 28.95 9.77
N PHE A 151 -15.02 28.41 9.92
CA PHE A 151 -14.70 27.38 10.92
C PHE A 151 -13.53 27.81 11.79
N SER A 152 -13.38 29.12 11.96
CA SER A 152 -12.37 29.67 12.85
C SER A 152 -12.45 28.98 14.23
N GLN A 153 -11.32 28.41 14.67
CA GLN A 153 -11.18 27.71 15.95
C GLN A 153 -11.88 26.35 16.06
N ALA A 154 -12.29 25.70 14.97
CA ALA A 154 -12.74 24.29 15.00
C ALA A 154 -11.60 23.31 14.65
N GLY A 155 -11.51 22.21 15.37
CA GLY A 155 -10.59 21.10 15.06
C GLY A 155 -11.22 20.04 14.15
N THR A 156 -10.39 19.16 13.57
CA THR A 156 -10.86 18.06 12.72
C THR A 156 -10.76 16.73 13.46
N LEU A 157 -11.89 16.02 13.58
CA LEU A 157 -11.96 14.67 14.12
C LEU A 157 -12.36 13.69 13.01
N CYS A 158 -11.57 12.65 12.83
CA CYS A 158 -11.80 11.61 11.83
C CYS A 158 -12.32 10.31 12.45
N LYS A 159 -13.17 9.59 11.72
CA LYS A 159 -13.78 8.31 12.10
C LYS A 159 -13.69 7.28 10.97
N THR A 160 -13.37 6.04 11.32
CA THR A 160 -13.47 4.88 10.41
C THR A 160 -13.91 3.63 11.17
N LYS A 161 -14.31 2.57 10.45
CA LYS A 161 -14.64 1.28 11.07
C LYS A 161 -13.37 0.56 11.50
N ALA A 162 -13.41 -0.10 12.65
CA ALA A 162 -12.32 -0.97 13.08
C ALA A 162 -12.17 -2.15 12.10
N SER A 163 -10.93 -2.49 11.76
CA SER A 163 -10.66 -3.59 10.83
C SER A 163 -10.84 -4.91 11.56
N LYS A 164 -11.74 -5.77 11.06
CA LYS A 164 -11.78 -7.17 11.47
C LYS A 164 -10.70 -7.90 10.69
N HIS A 165 -9.74 -8.51 11.40
CA HIS A 165 -8.71 -9.37 10.81
C HIS A 165 -9.31 -10.29 9.73
N GLY A 166 -9.00 -10.03 8.45
CA GLY A 166 -9.54 -10.77 7.31
C GLY A 166 -9.75 -9.95 6.02
N ALA A 167 -9.73 -8.62 6.06
CA ALA A 167 -9.67 -7.84 4.83
C ALA A 167 -8.30 -8.06 4.16
N PRO A 168 -8.24 -8.45 2.86
CA PRO A 168 -6.96 -8.56 2.18
C PRO A 168 -6.30 -7.19 2.26
N LYS A 169 -5.12 -7.11 2.89
CA LYS A 169 -4.24 -5.95 2.78
C LYS A 169 -4.20 -5.60 1.30
N GLN A 170 -4.78 -4.46 0.94
CA GLN A 170 -4.85 -3.98 -0.42
C GLN A 170 -3.43 -4.11 -0.99
N ALA A 171 -3.26 -5.04 -1.93
CA ALA A 171 -1.95 -5.30 -2.50
C ALA A 171 -1.48 -3.98 -3.09
N ASP A 172 -0.47 -3.39 -2.46
CA ASP A 172 0.04 -2.07 -2.83
C ASP A 172 0.38 -2.09 -4.32
N GLN A 173 -0.42 -1.38 -5.12
CA GLN A 173 -0.33 -1.34 -6.57
C GLN A 173 1.02 -0.75 -7.04
N ARG A 174 1.82 -0.20 -6.11
CA ARG A 174 3.20 0.25 -6.33
C ARG A 174 4.22 -0.89 -6.32
N VAL A 175 3.93 -2.04 -5.71
CA VAL A 175 4.87 -3.17 -5.63
C VAL A 175 4.95 -3.93 -6.95
N LEU A 176 3.85 -4.01 -7.70
CA LEU A 176 3.80 -4.69 -9.00
C LEU A 176 4.74 -4.07 -10.05
N PRO A 177 4.73 -2.75 -10.31
CA PRO A 177 5.67 -2.15 -11.26
C PRO A 177 7.14 -2.27 -10.79
N ILE A 178 7.41 -2.15 -9.49
CA ILE A 178 8.77 -2.28 -8.93
C ILE A 178 9.29 -3.71 -9.16
N ALA A 179 8.48 -4.74 -8.87
CA ALA A 179 8.85 -6.14 -9.09
C ALA A 179 9.09 -6.44 -10.58
N LEU A 180 8.27 -5.88 -11.47
CA LEU A 180 8.46 -6.01 -12.92
C LEU A 180 9.76 -5.35 -13.39
N ILE A 181 10.05 -4.13 -12.95
CA ILE A 181 11.28 -3.41 -13.31
C ILE A 181 12.51 -4.21 -12.85
N MET A 182 12.51 -4.70 -11.61
CA MET A 182 13.62 -5.50 -11.05
C MET A 182 13.81 -6.84 -11.79
N SER A 183 12.72 -7.48 -12.25
CA SER A 183 12.82 -8.70 -13.04
C SER A 183 13.41 -8.45 -14.43
N ILE A 184 13.04 -7.34 -15.07
CA ILE A 184 13.50 -6.97 -16.41
C ILE A 184 14.99 -6.60 -16.38
N THR A 185 15.44 -5.85 -15.37
CA THR A 185 16.85 -5.44 -15.24
C THR A 185 17.79 -6.61 -14.99
N LEU A 186 17.31 -7.71 -14.40
CA LEU A 186 18.11 -8.92 -14.20
C LEU A 186 18.07 -9.87 -15.42
N LEU A 187 16.90 -10.06 -16.02
CA LEU A 187 16.71 -11.04 -17.10
C LEU A 187 17.27 -10.56 -18.44
N VAL A 188 17.09 -9.30 -18.80
CA VAL A 188 17.56 -8.76 -20.09
C VAL A 188 19.08 -8.85 -20.29
N PRO A 189 19.94 -8.49 -19.32
CA PRO A 189 21.40 -8.62 -19.50
C PRO A 189 21.85 -10.08 -19.55
N LEU A 190 21.18 -10.99 -18.82
CA LEU A 190 21.49 -12.43 -18.88
C LEU A 190 21.16 -13.00 -20.26
N LEU A 191 20.01 -12.64 -20.81
CA LEU A 191 19.60 -13.07 -22.15
C LEU A 191 20.49 -12.47 -23.24
N SER A 192 20.85 -11.18 -23.13
CA SER A 192 21.74 -10.53 -24.09
C SER A 192 23.15 -11.14 -24.07
N ALA A 193 23.71 -11.42 -22.88
CA ALA A 193 25.00 -12.10 -22.74
C ALA A 193 24.96 -13.52 -23.30
N ALA A 194 23.89 -14.28 -23.02
CA ALA A 194 23.71 -15.63 -23.56
C ALA A 194 23.62 -15.61 -25.10
N LEU A 195 22.84 -14.70 -25.68
CA LEU A 195 22.74 -14.53 -27.13
C LEU A 195 24.08 -14.14 -27.76
N LEU A 196 24.85 -13.24 -27.13
CA LEU A 196 26.20 -12.88 -27.60
C LEU A 196 27.16 -14.08 -27.56
N VAL A 197 27.10 -14.92 -26.51
CA VAL A 197 27.91 -16.14 -26.42
C VAL A 197 27.49 -17.15 -27.49
N LEU A 198 26.19 -17.35 -27.71
CA LEU A 198 25.68 -18.26 -28.74
C LEU A 198 26.04 -17.77 -30.14
N TYR A 199 25.92 -16.46 -30.38
CA TYR A 199 26.34 -15.81 -31.62
C TYR A 199 27.85 -16.02 -31.85
N LYS A 200 28.68 -15.75 -30.84
CA LYS A 200 30.13 -15.95 -30.91
C LYS A 200 30.52 -17.42 -31.11
N ARG A 201 29.80 -18.36 -30.48
CA ARG A 201 30.00 -19.81 -30.70
C ARG A 201 29.63 -20.19 -32.12
N ARG A 202 28.54 -19.64 -32.67
CA ARG A 202 28.10 -19.91 -34.05
C ARG A 202 29.03 -19.30 -35.09
N THR A 203 29.56 -18.10 -34.86
CA THR A 203 30.55 -17.48 -35.76
C THR A 203 31.91 -18.17 -35.68
N PHE A 204 32.35 -18.62 -34.51
CA PHE A 204 33.56 -19.43 -34.35
C PHE A 204 33.44 -20.80 -35.03
N PHE A 205 32.28 -21.46 -34.91
CA PHE A 205 32.00 -22.73 -35.60
C PHE A 205 31.73 -22.55 -37.10
N GLY A 206 31.28 -21.37 -37.52
CA GLY A 206 31.17 -20.98 -38.93
C GLY A 206 32.52 -20.68 -39.58
N PHE A 207 33.51 -20.21 -38.79
CA PHE A 207 34.87 -19.97 -39.27
C PHE A 207 35.65 -21.28 -39.45
N THR A 208 35.48 -22.28 -38.56
CA THR A 208 36.13 -23.59 -38.71
C THR A 208 35.57 -24.44 -39.86
N ARG A 209 34.32 -24.20 -40.30
CA ARG A 209 33.71 -24.96 -41.40
C ARG A 209 34.23 -24.61 -42.79
N ASN A 210 34.76 -23.40 -42.99
CA ASN A 210 35.28 -22.95 -44.29
C ASN A 210 36.78 -23.21 -44.49
N VAL A 211 37.52 -23.50 -43.41
CA VAL A 211 38.97 -23.82 -43.50
C VAL A 211 39.20 -25.33 -43.66
N ALA A 212 38.25 -26.17 -43.23
CA ALA A 212 38.33 -27.63 -43.37
C ALA A 212 38.17 -28.15 -44.82
N SER A 213 37.78 -27.30 -45.77
CA SER A 213 37.56 -27.71 -47.18
C SER A 213 38.83 -27.74 -48.04
N LEU A 214 39.95 -27.19 -47.57
CA LEU A 214 41.17 -27.00 -48.39
C LEU A 214 42.35 -27.90 -48.01
N LEU A 215 42.23 -28.73 -46.98
CA LEU A 215 43.31 -29.62 -46.54
C LEU A 215 42.78 -30.98 -46.11
N GLN A 216 42.46 -31.88 -47.05
CA GLN A 216 42.60 -33.32 -46.80
C GLN A 216 43.19 -34.04 -48.02
N VAL A 217 44.46 -34.36 -47.83
CA VAL A 217 45.30 -35.35 -48.50
C VAL A 217 44.60 -36.72 -48.51
N THR A 218 44.64 -37.45 -49.63
CA THR A 218 44.28 -38.87 -49.72
C THR A 218 45.52 -39.76 -49.53
N PRO A 219 45.51 -40.74 -48.62
CA PRO A 219 46.52 -41.80 -48.61
C PRO A 219 45.98 -43.18 -49.06
N TYR A 220 46.88 -43.92 -49.73
CA TYR A 220 47.11 -45.37 -49.63
C TYR A 220 46.43 -46.35 -50.61
N SER A 221 47.26 -47.12 -51.35
CA SER A 221 47.25 -48.60 -51.32
C SER A 221 48.50 -49.19 -52.01
N ASP A 222 49.17 -50.14 -51.34
CA ASP A 222 50.27 -50.98 -51.86
C ASP A 222 49.72 -52.15 -52.70
N GLU A 223 50.40 -52.54 -53.80
CA GLU A 223 50.83 -53.93 -54.04
C GLU A 223 51.86 -54.05 -55.19
N ILE A 224 52.73 -55.05 -55.07
CA ILE A 224 53.93 -55.33 -55.88
C ILE A 224 53.59 -56.29 -57.04
N GLY A 225 54.22 -56.09 -58.21
CA GLY A 225 54.22 -57.06 -59.32
C GLY A 225 55.32 -56.78 -60.35
N LEU A 226 56.22 -57.76 -60.53
CA LEU A 226 57.50 -57.77 -61.26
C LEU A 226 57.43 -57.70 -62.80
N VAL A 227 58.64 -57.55 -63.38
CA VAL A 227 59.16 -57.87 -64.76
C VAL A 227 59.54 -56.59 -65.51
N GLY A 228 60.75 -56.36 -66.07
CA GLY A 228 61.99 -57.13 -66.24
C GLY A 228 62.74 -56.58 -67.47
N GLY A 229 64.06 -56.32 -67.37
CA GLY A 229 65.02 -55.99 -68.47
C GLY A 229 64.78 -54.63 -69.17
N ILE A 230 65.73 -53.90 -69.75
CA ILE A 230 67.01 -54.13 -70.47
C ILE A 230 67.75 -52.74 -70.37
N GLU A 231 69.04 -52.64 -69.99
CA GLU A 231 70.22 -52.33 -70.87
C GLU A 231 69.98 -51.11 -71.81
N GLU A 232 70.82 -50.09 -72.03
CA GLU A 232 72.29 -50.00 -72.10
C GLU A 232 72.65 -48.52 -72.41
N ASP A 233 73.81 -48.07 -71.96
CA ASP A 233 74.77 -47.09 -72.53
C ASP A 233 74.33 -45.81 -73.28
N SER A 234 74.92 -44.66 -72.88
CA SER A 234 76.14 -44.08 -73.50
C SER A 234 76.22 -42.55 -73.41
N ALA A 235 77.46 -42.11 -73.10
CA ALA A 235 78.13 -40.83 -73.40
C ALA A 235 77.72 -39.55 -72.64
#